data_AF-A0A7W1FEH3-F1
#
_entry.id   AF-A0A7W1FEH3-F1
#
_cell.length_a   1.000
_cell.length_b   1.000
_cell.length_c   1.000
_cell.angle_alpha   90.00
_cell.angle_beta   90.00
_cell.angle_gamma   90.00
#
_symmetry.space_group_name_H-M   'P 1'
#
loop_
_entity.id
_entity.type
_entity.pdbx_description
1 polymer ?
#
loop_
_entity_poly.entity_id
_entity_poly.type
_entity_poly.pdbx_seq_one_letter_code
_entity_poly.pdbx_strand_id
1 'polypeptide(L)'
;MPENQKNLNYLKELNVPKADEITSRLSGAILFLLCAMLVFSVVAFGAVDVWALGVASLLAGSIAVCWLTDAWRNKDFRFNASALQIPLLALILIGIIQLLPLRRADFPNDLLSVSAVGSLSLAPYSTRLAVVQLIVYFVFFAAALTFINNYSR
;
A
#
# COMPACT_ATOMS: atom_id res chain seq x y z
N MET A 1 40.97 38.63 -10.37
CA MET A 1 39.54 38.42 -10.73
C MET A 1 39.18 37.07 -11.40
N PRO A 2 40.07 36.10 -11.73
CA PRO A 2 39.65 34.81 -12.32
C PRO A 2 39.28 33.71 -11.30
N GLU A 3 39.69 33.87 -10.04
CA GLU A 3 39.52 32.86 -8.99
C GLU A 3 38.06 32.68 -8.54
N ASN A 4 37.29 33.78 -8.53
CA ASN A 4 35.89 33.76 -8.08
C ASN A 4 34.96 33.04 -9.08
N GLN A 5 35.27 33.08 -10.38
CA GLN A 5 34.52 32.30 -11.39
C GLN A 5 34.82 30.81 -11.31
N LYS A 6 36.08 30.45 -11.00
CA LYS A 6 36.46 29.04 -10.81
C LYS A 6 35.71 28.44 -9.63
N ASN A 7 35.61 29.17 -8.52
CA ASN A 7 34.86 28.77 -7.33
C ASN A 7 33.35 28.67 -7.61
N LEU A 8 32.78 29.60 -8.39
CA LEU A 8 31.36 29.54 -8.79
C LEU A 8 31.03 28.33 -9.68
N ASN A 9 31.98 27.91 -10.54
CA ASN A 9 31.85 26.70 -11.34
C ASN A 9 32.04 25.43 -10.50
N TYR A 10 32.97 25.41 -9.54
CA TYR A 10 33.08 24.32 -8.58
C TYR A 10 31.82 24.15 -7.74
N LEU A 11 31.15 25.24 -7.34
CA LEU A 11 29.87 25.17 -6.62
C LEU A 11 28.68 24.75 -7.51
N LYS A 12 28.77 24.94 -8.84
CA LYS A 12 27.80 24.41 -9.81
C LYS A 12 28.05 22.94 -10.18
N GLU A 13 29.29 22.47 -10.12
CA GLU A 13 29.63 21.05 -10.28
C GLU A 13 29.43 20.26 -8.97
N LEU A 14 29.58 20.91 -7.81
CA LEU A 14 29.14 20.41 -6.49
C LEU A 14 27.65 20.66 -6.21
N ASN A 15 26.92 21.33 -7.11
CA ASN A 15 25.47 21.41 -7.07
C ASN A 15 24.91 20.05 -7.48
N VAL A 16 25.02 19.07 -6.57
CA VAL A 16 24.46 17.72 -6.58
C VAL A 16 23.14 17.67 -7.35
N PRO A 17 23.10 17.23 -8.62
CA PRO A 17 21.85 17.18 -9.36
C PRO A 17 21.61 15.73 -9.80
N LYS A 18 20.85 15.00 -8.98
CA LYS A 18 19.92 13.95 -9.46
C LYS A 18 19.12 13.29 -8.35
N ALA A 19 19.64 13.22 -7.12
CA ALA A 19 18.92 12.57 -6.03
C ALA A 19 17.62 13.34 -5.70
N ASP A 20 17.72 14.66 -5.59
CA ASP A 20 16.67 15.55 -5.09
C ASP A 20 15.54 15.78 -6.12
N GLU A 21 15.89 15.80 -7.41
CA GLU A 21 14.90 15.94 -8.49
C GLU A 21 14.10 14.64 -8.67
N ILE A 22 14.76 13.48 -8.56
CA ILE A 22 14.09 12.19 -8.73
C ILE A 22 13.16 11.90 -7.55
N THR A 23 13.52 12.27 -6.32
CA THR A 23 12.65 12.13 -5.13
C THR A 23 11.44 13.06 -5.19
N SER A 24 11.61 14.28 -5.71
CA SER A 24 10.50 15.18 -6.03
C SER A 24 9.53 14.56 -7.04
N ARG A 25 10.07 13.96 -8.13
CA ARG A 25 9.26 13.30 -9.16
C ARG A 25 8.55 12.04 -8.64
N LEU A 26 9.19 11.27 -7.76
CA LEU A 26 8.62 10.06 -7.18
C LEU A 26 7.49 10.40 -6.20
N SER A 27 7.67 11.42 -5.37
CA SER A 27 6.61 11.97 -4.50
C SER A 27 5.42 12.49 -5.31
N GLY A 28 5.69 13.23 -6.40
CA GLY A 28 4.65 13.68 -7.33
C GLY A 28 3.90 12.52 -8.00
N ALA A 29 4.61 11.46 -8.38
CA ALA A 29 3.99 10.25 -8.95
C ALA A 29 3.08 9.53 -7.93
N ILE A 30 3.49 9.44 -6.66
CA ILE A 30 2.67 8.84 -5.60
C ILE A 30 1.40 9.66 -5.36
N LEU A 31 1.49 10.99 -5.32
CA LEU A 31 0.32 11.86 -5.21
C LEU A 31 -0.62 11.72 -6.41
N PHE A 32 -0.08 11.66 -7.62
CA PHE A 32 -0.88 11.42 -8.82
C PHE A 32 -1.60 10.06 -8.77
N LEU A 33 -0.91 9.00 -8.35
CA LEU A 33 -1.48 7.67 -8.17
C LEU A 33 -2.58 7.65 -7.08
N LEU A 34 -2.39 8.38 -5.97
CA LEU A 34 -3.40 8.53 -4.92
C LEU A 34 -4.67 9.21 -5.47
N CYS A 35 -4.53 10.31 -6.21
CA CYS A 35 -5.65 10.99 -6.84
C CYS A 35 -6.34 10.10 -7.87
N ALA A 36 -5.57 9.41 -8.71
CA ALA A 36 -6.11 8.47 -9.70
C ALA A 36 -6.90 7.34 -9.02
N MET A 37 -6.38 6.79 -7.92
CA MET A 37 -7.07 5.76 -7.14
C MET A 37 -8.38 6.27 -6.51
N LEU A 38 -8.40 7.52 -6.02
CA LEU A 38 -9.61 8.13 -5.45
C LEU A 38 -10.71 8.33 -6.50
N VAL A 39 -10.36 8.89 -7.66
CA VAL A 39 -11.28 9.05 -8.80
C VAL A 39 -11.78 7.69 -9.29
N PHE A 40 -10.86 6.74 -9.47
CA PHE A 40 -11.20 5.40 -9.94
C PHE A 40 -12.11 4.68 -8.95
N SER A 41 -11.90 4.83 -7.64
CA SER A 41 -12.74 4.23 -6.61
C SER A 41 -14.21 4.66 -6.76
N VAL A 42 -14.47 5.96 -6.94
CA VAL A 42 -15.85 6.47 -7.10
C VAL A 42 -16.49 5.96 -8.39
N VAL A 43 -15.74 5.91 -9.49
CA VAL A 43 -16.24 5.43 -10.79
C VAL A 43 -16.49 3.92 -10.77
N ALA A 44 -15.56 3.16 -10.21
CA ALA A 44 -15.56 1.71 -10.27
C ALA A 44 -16.51 1.08 -9.24
N PHE A 45 -16.72 1.67 -8.06
CA PHE A 45 -17.68 1.13 -7.08
C PHE A 45 -19.15 1.32 -7.46
N GLY A 46 -19.45 2.05 -8.55
CA GLY A 46 -20.76 1.97 -9.23
C GLY A 46 -20.98 0.61 -9.93
N ALA A 47 -19.92 -0.14 -10.21
CA ALA A 47 -19.93 -1.49 -10.76
C ALA A 47 -19.47 -2.48 -9.67
N VAL A 48 -20.43 -3.16 -9.03
CA VAL A 48 -20.21 -4.11 -7.92
C VAL A 48 -19.53 -5.39 -8.41
N ASP A 49 -18.27 -5.32 -8.85
CA ASP A 49 -17.60 -6.47 -9.47
C ASP A 49 -16.09 -6.53 -9.17
N VAL A 50 -15.56 -7.75 -9.18
CA VAL A 50 -14.21 -8.15 -8.73
C VAL A 50 -13.11 -7.43 -9.52
N TRP A 51 -13.39 -6.99 -10.75
CA TRP A 51 -12.43 -6.24 -11.58
C TRP A 51 -12.03 -4.90 -10.94
N ALA A 52 -12.96 -4.22 -10.25
CA ALA A 52 -12.68 -2.94 -9.60
C ALA A 52 -11.64 -3.11 -8.48
N LEU A 53 -11.77 -4.19 -7.71
CA LEU A 53 -10.80 -4.59 -6.69
C LEU A 53 -9.45 -4.94 -7.32
N GLY A 54 -9.45 -5.64 -8.46
CA GLY A 54 -8.26 -5.90 -9.27
C GLY A 54 -7.50 -4.62 -9.64
N VAL A 55 -8.16 -3.64 -10.25
CA VAL A 55 -7.53 -2.37 -10.62
C VAL A 55 -7.08 -1.58 -9.38
N ALA A 56 -7.88 -1.52 -8.33
CA ALA A 56 -7.52 -0.84 -7.09
C ALA A 56 -6.27 -1.47 -6.44
N SER A 57 -6.14 -2.80 -6.47
CA SER A 57 -4.96 -3.50 -5.99
C SER A 57 -3.70 -3.26 -6.83
N LEU A 58 -3.84 -3.13 -8.16
CA LEU A 58 -2.73 -2.74 -9.03
C LEU A 58 -2.25 -1.32 -8.74
N LEU A 59 -3.17 -0.38 -8.53
CA LEU A 59 -2.83 1.00 -8.16
C LEU A 59 -2.16 1.07 -6.79
N ALA A 60 -2.73 0.39 -5.78
CA ALA A 60 -2.13 0.31 -4.45
C ALA A 60 -0.74 -0.38 -4.47
N GLY A 61 -0.58 -1.44 -5.26
CA GLY A 61 0.70 -2.10 -5.48
C GLY A 61 1.73 -1.16 -6.12
N SER A 62 1.31 -0.37 -7.11
CA SER A 62 2.16 0.63 -7.76
C SER A 62 2.60 1.71 -6.77
N ILE A 63 1.68 2.19 -5.92
CA ILE A 63 1.98 3.11 -4.82
C ILE A 63 3.01 2.49 -3.86
N ALA A 64 2.80 1.23 -3.45
CA ALA A 64 3.70 0.55 -2.52
C ALA A 64 5.12 0.37 -3.12
N VAL A 65 5.23 0.02 -4.40
CA VAL A 65 6.54 -0.11 -5.08
C VAL A 65 7.23 1.26 -5.19
N CYS A 66 6.51 2.30 -5.60
CA CYS A 66 7.05 3.66 -5.64
C CYS A 66 7.50 4.12 -4.24
N TRP A 67 6.69 3.86 -3.21
CA TRP A 67 6.99 4.23 -1.83
C TRP A 67 8.20 3.47 -1.27
N LEU A 68 8.32 2.17 -1.54
CA LEU A 68 9.48 1.38 -1.14
C LEU A 68 10.75 1.85 -1.87
N THR A 69 10.62 2.20 -3.14
CA THR A 69 11.73 2.77 -3.93
C THR A 69 12.18 4.12 -3.36
N ASP A 70 11.23 4.96 -2.93
CA ASP A 70 11.52 6.24 -2.29
C ASP A 70 12.26 6.03 -0.97
N ALA A 71 11.75 5.17 -0.10
CA ALA A 71 12.34 4.87 1.19
C ALA A 71 13.74 4.26 1.09
N TRP A 72 13.96 3.35 0.12
CA TRP A 72 15.28 2.76 -0.11
C TRP A 72 16.30 3.83 -0.52
N ARG A 73 15.92 4.74 -1.42
CA ARG A 73 16.81 5.78 -1.94
C ARG A 73 17.11 6.85 -0.90
N ASN A 74 16.10 7.25 -0.14
CA ASN A 74 16.22 8.27 0.92
C ASN A 74 16.85 7.71 2.20
N LYS A 75 16.91 6.37 2.34
CA LYS A 75 17.29 5.65 3.57
C LYS A 75 16.46 6.04 4.80
N ASP A 76 15.33 6.70 4.56
CA ASP A 76 14.39 7.15 5.59
C ASP A 76 13.01 6.61 5.23
N PHE A 77 12.52 5.68 6.04
CA PHE A 77 11.18 5.12 5.89
C PHE A 77 10.19 6.03 6.62
N ARG A 78 9.67 7.02 5.89
CA ARG A 78 8.67 7.94 6.40
C ARG A 78 7.35 7.18 6.52
N PHE A 79 6.92 6.91 7.75
CA PHE A 79 5.65 6.26 8.05
C PHE A 79 4.90 7.05 9.12
N ASN A 80 3.69 7.50 8.79
CA ASN A 80 2.83 8.15 9.75
C ASN A 80 1.90 7.12 10.42
N ALA A 81 2.26 6.68 11.62
CA ALA A 81 1.46 5.80 12.46
C ALA A 81 0.30 6.58 13.11
N SER A 82 -0.66 7.01 12.29
CA SER A 82 -1.87 7.67 12.78
C SER A 82 -2.78 6.66 13.47
N ALA A 83 -3.51 7.09 14.50
CA ALA A 83 -4.50 6.28 15.21
C ALA A 83 -5.57 5.68 14.27
N LEU A 84 -5.80 6.30 13.10
CA LEU A 84 -6.74 5.82 12.08
C LEU A 84 -6.30 4.49 11.43
N GLN A 85 -5.01 4.17 11.43
CA GLN A 85 -4.49 2.91 10.90
C GLN A 85 -4.72 1.73 11.84
N ILE A 86 -4.90 1.98 13.15
CA ILE A 86 -5.06 0.93 14.17
C ILE A 86 -6.33 0.11 13.92
N PRO A 87 -7.52 0.73 13.71
CA PRO A 87 -8.73 -0.02 13.35
C PRO A 87 -8.57 -0.87 12.08
N LEU A 88 -7.93 -0.33 11.03
CA LEU A 88 -7.71 -1.09 9.80
C LEU A 88 -6.81 -2.30 10.06
N LEU A 89 -5.70 -2.11 10.77
CA LEU A 89 -4.76 -3.19 11.09
C LEU A 89 -5.43 -4.27 11.94
N ALA A 90 -6.28 -3.88 12.90
CA ALA A 90 -7.05 -4.81 13.72
C ALA A 90 -8.02 -5.64 12.88
N LEU A 91 -8.74 -5.02 11.94
CA LEU A 91 -9.65 -5.74 11.03
C LEU A 91 -8.90 -6.71 10.11
N ILE A 92 -7.73 -6.33 9.60
CA ILE A 92 -6.87 -7.22 8.81
C ILE A 92 -6.46 -8.42 9.65
N LEU A 93 -6.01 -8.20 10.89
CA LEU A 93 -5.58 -9.26 11.80
C LEU A 93 -6.73 -10.23 12.11
N ILE A 94 -7.92 -9.70 12.41
CA ILE A 94 -9.13 -10.50 12.64
C ILE A 94 -9.46 -11.33 11.39
N GLY A 95 -9.40 -10.74 10.20
CA GLY A 95 -9.65 -11.46 8.94
C GLY A 95 -8.64 -12.58 8.68
N ILE A 96 -7.36 -12.36 8.97
CA ILE A 96 -6.32 -13.40 8.88
C ILE A 96 -6.61 -14.55 9.85
N ILE A 97 -6.95 -14.23 11.11
CA ILE A 97 -7.31 -15.25 12.12
C ILE A 97 -8.55 -16.04 11.68
N GLN A 98 -9.56 -15.38 11.09
CA GLN A 98 -10.76 -16.05 10.57
C GLN A 98 -10.47 -17.00 9.39
N LEU A 99 -9.41 -16.74 8.61
CA LEU A 99 -9.01 -17.60 7.50
C LEU A 99 -8.23 -18.84 7.95
N LEU A 100 -7.81 -18.92 9.22
CA LEU A 100 -7.10 -20.09 9.72
C LEU A 100 -8.00 -21.35 9.65
N PRO A 101 -7.47 -22.48 9.16
CA PRO A 101 -8.18 -23.73 9.08
C PRO A 101 -8.18 -24.40 10.46
N LEU A 102 -9.03 -23.91 11.37
CA LEU A 102 -9.18 -24.45 12.73
C LEU A 102 -10.52 -25.16 12.95
N ARG A 103 -11.44 -25.10 11.98
CA ARG A 103 -12.76 -25.72 12.07
C ARG A 103 -12.70 -27.16 11.57
N ARG A 104 -13.16 -28.13 12.37
CA ARG A 104 -13.31 -29.52 11.90
C ARG A 104 -14.42 -29.58 10.85
N ALA A 105 -14.16 -30.22 9.72
CA ALA A 105 -15.19 -30.55 8.74
C ALA A 105 -15.63 -31.99 8.99
N ASP A 106 -16.81 -32.15 9.58
CA ASP A 106 -17.38 -33.46 9.86
C ASP A 106 -17.89 -34.06 8.54
N PHE A 107 -17.08 -34.94 7.95
CA PHE A 107 -17.50 -35.80 6.84
C PHE A 107 -18.04 -37.12 7.41
N PRO A 108 -19.04 -37.76 6.75
CA PRO A 108 -19.41 -39.13 7.08
C PRO A 108 -18.16 -40.02 7.05
N ASN A 109 -17.94 -40.75 8.14
CA ASN A 109 -16.67 -41.32 8.64
C ASN A 109 -15.94 -42.35 7.75
N ASP A 110 -16.07 -42.35 6.42
CA ASP A 110 -15.58 -43.47 5.60
C ASP A 110 -14.94 -43.10 4.24
N LEU A 111 -14.75 -41.81 3.94
CA LEU A 111 -14.21 -41.38 2.63
C LEU A 111 -12.79 -40.78 2.67
N LEU A 112 -12.29 -40.35 3.83
CA LEU A 112 -10.97 -39.71 3.95
C LEU A 112 -10.21 -40.26 5.16
N SER A 113 -8.97 -40.67 4.94
CA SER A 113 -8.04 -41.15 5.99
C SER A 113 -7.48 -40.03 6.88
N VAL A 114 -7.77 -38.77 6.54
CA VAL A 114 -7.34 -37.57 7.27
C VAL A 114 -8.55 -36.68 7.52
N SER A 115 -8.70 -36.21 8.76
CA SER A 115 -9.76 -35.27 9.15
C SER A 115 -9.61 -33.97 8.34
N ALA A 116 -10.60 -33.68 7.51
CA ALA A 116 -10.61 -32.45 6.74
C ALA A 116 -10.82 -31.25 7.66
N VAL A 117 -10.07 -30.18 7.42
CA VAL A 117 -10.12 -28.96 8.23
C VAL A 117 -10.58 -27.80 7.37
N GLY A 118 -11.65 -27.13 7.80
CA GLY A 118 -12.21 -25.93 7.19
C GLY A 118 -11.72 -24.66 7.87
N SER A 119 -11.81 -23.54 7.16
CA SER A 119 -11.63 -22.19 7.72
C SER A 119 -12.60 -21.94 8.87
N LEU A 120 -12.17 -21.13 9.86
CA LEU A 120 -13.03 -20.66 10.95
C LEU A 120 -14.20 -19.80 10.41
N SER A 121 -13.97 -19.03 9.35
CA SER A 121 -15.01 -18.26 8.66
C SER A 121 -16.10 -19.14 8.04
N LEU A 122 -17.35 -18.67 8.09
CA LEU A 122 -18.48 -19.30 7.40
C LEU A 122 -18.39 -19.14 5.88
N ALA A 123 -17.74 -18.08 5.39
CA ALA A 123 -17.60 -17.77 3.96
C ALA A 123 -16.14 -17.38 3.63
N PRO A 124 -15.20 -18.34 3.58
CA PRO A 124 -13.76 -18.06 3.46
C PRO A 124 -13.37 -17.27 2.21
N TYR A 125 -14.08 -17.46 1.09
CA TYR A 125 -13.83 -16.69 -0.13
C TYR A 125 -14.12 -15.19 0.05
N SER A 126 -15.24 -14.86 0.69
CA SER A 126 -15.63 -13.48 0.96
C SER A 126 -14.70 -12.82 1.98
N THR A 127 -14.33 -13.53 3.05
CA THR A 127 -13.35 -13.04 4.04
C THR A 127 -12.00 -12.75 3.39
N ARG A 128 -11.53 -13.59 2.45
CA ARG A 128 -10.28 -13.34 1.71
C ARG A 128 -10.35 -12.07 0.87
N LEU A 129 -11.45 -11.87 0.12
CA LEU A 129 -11.63 -10.66 -0.67
C LEU A 129 -11.68 -9.40 0.21
N ALA A 130 -12.38 -9.47 1.34
CA ALA A 130 -12.43 -8.38 2.32
C ALA A 130 -11.03 -8.06 2.88
N VAL A 131 -10.22 -9.07 3.22
CA VAL A 131 -8.84 -8.86 3.69
C VAL A 131 -7.98 -8.18 2.63
N VAL A 132 -8.06 -8.61 1.36
CA VAL A 132 -7.34 -7.96 0.26
C VAL A 132 -7.78 -6.51 0.12
N GLN A 133 -9.08 -6.24 0.15
CA GLN A 133 -9.61 -4.88 0.07
C GLN A 133 -9.14 -4.00 1.24
N LEU A 134 -9.12 -4.54 2.47
CA LEU A 134 -8.59 -3.84 3.64
C LEU A 134 -7.09 -3.52 3.49
N ILE A 135 -6.29 -4.44 2.94
CA ILE A 135 -4.87 -4.19 2.68
C ILE A 135 -4.70 -3.06 1.65
N VAL A 136 -5.48 -3.07 0.57
CA VAL A 136 -5.48 -2.01 -0.45
C VAL A 136 -5.78 -0.65 0.16
N TYR A 137 -6.80 -0.56 1.01
CA TYR A 137 -7.14 0.67 1.72
C TYR A 137 -6.08 1.07 2.75
N PHE A 138 -5.47 0.10 3.44
CA PHE A 138 -4.39 0.35 4.37
C PHE A 138 -3.21 1.02 3.67
N VAL A 139 -2.78 0.49 2.52
CA VAL A 139 -1.70 1.09 1.71
C VAL A 139 -2.09 2.51 1.26
N PHE A 140 -3.32 2.68 0.76
CA PHE A 140 -3.83 3.99 0.33
C PHE A 140 -3.78 5.02 1.47
N PHE A 141 -4.33 4.70 2.64
CA PHE A 141 -4.33 5.61 3.80
C PHE A 141 -2.92 5.86 4.33
N ALA A 142 -2.05 4.85 4.37
CA ALA A 142 -0.68 5.00 4.81
C ALA A 142 0.13 5.93 3.89
N ALA A 143 -0.01 5.76 2.58
CA ALA A 143 0.60 6.65 1.60
C ALA A 143 -0.01 8.07 1.70
N ALA A 144 -1.33 8.20 1.75
CA ALA A 144 -2.00 9.49 1.87
C ALA A 144 -1.52 10.27 3.12
N LEU A 145 -1.50 9.62 4.29
CA LEU A 145 -1.04 10.25 5.54
C LEU A 145 0.44 10.62 5.53
N THR A 146 1.25 9.85 4.81
CA THR A 146 2.70 10.10 4.71
C THR A 146 3.01 11.23 3.75
N PHE A 147 2.40 11.24 2.56
CA PHE A 147 2.74 12.20 1.51
C PHE A 147 1.94 13.50 1.59
N ILE A 148 0.67 13.47 2.02
CA ILE A 148 -0.14 14.70 2.15
C ILE A 148 0.29 15.50 3.38
N ASN A 149 0.50 14.83 4.52
CA ASN A 149 0.76 15.52 5.79
C ASN A 149 2.18 16.12 5.86
N ASN A 150 3.13 15.60 5.08
CA ASN A 150 4.51 16.12 5.04
C ASN A 150 4.69 17.41 4.23
N TYR A 151 3.69 17.89 3.48
CA TYR A 151 3.77 19.19 2.80
C TYR A 151 3.51 20.40 3.72
N SER A 152 3.05 20.16 4.96
CA SER A 152 2.71 21.22 5.91
C SER A 152 3.80 21.53 6.95
N ARG A 153 5.02 21.00 6.81
CA ARG A 153 6.19 21.31 7.64
C ARG A 153 7.36 21.75 6.77
#